data_AF-A0A086KWS5-F1
#
_entry.id   AF-A0A086KWS5-F1
#
_cell.length_a   1.000
_cell.length_b   1.000
_cell.length_c   1.000
_cell.angle_alpha   90.00
_cell.angle_beta   90.00
_cell.angle_gamma   90.00
#
_symmetry.space_group_name_H-M   'P 1'
#
loop_
_entity.id
_entity.type
_entity.pdbx_description
1 polymer ?
#
loop_
_entity_poly.entity_id
_entity_poly.type
_entity_poly.pdbx_seq_one_letter_code
_entity_poly.pdbx_strand_id
1 'polypeptide(L)' 'PCTVETAVSMIHKELLKDFKFALVWGSSAKHSPQHVGLSHRLADEDVLQIFKRI' A
#
# COMPACT_ATOMS: atom_id res chain seq x y z
N PRO A 1 8.50 -10.39 -0.44
CA PRO A 1 7.32 -10.48 -1.34
C PRO A 1 6.90 -9.06 -1.73
N CYS A 2 6.35 -8.83 -2.93
CA CYS A 2 5.92 -7.48 -3.33
C CYS A 2 4.56 -7.16 -2.69
N THR A 3 4.57 -6.66 -1.45
CA THR A 3 3.37 -6.29 -0.68
C THR A 3 3.39 -4.82 -0.31
N VAL A 4 2.22 -4.28 0.04
CA VAL A 4 2.10 -2.93 0.61
C VAL A 4 3.02 -2.77 1.84
N GLU A 5 3.10 -3.76 2.72
CA GLU A 5 4.03 -3.76 3.84
C GLU A 5 5.49 -3.53 3.42
N THR A 6 5.93 -4.29 2.42
CA THR A 6 7.31 -4.20 1.93
C THR A 6 7.56 -2.83 1.30
N ALA A 7 6.63 -2.33 0.48
CA ALA A 7 6.73 -1.01 -0.14
C ALA A 7 6.79 0.13 0.88
N VAL A 8 5.92 0.12 1.89
CA VAL A 8 5.91 1.12 2.97
C VAL A 8 7.21 1.05 3.79
N SER A 9 7.70 -0.16 4.06
CA SER A 9 8.96 -0.37 4.80
C SER A 9 10.20 0.16 4.07
N MET A 10 10.19 0.11 2.73
CA MET A 10 11.26 0.63 1.87
C MET A 10 11.31 2.15 1.85
N ILE A 11 10.16 2.81 2.03
CA ILE A 11 10.11 4.27 2.19
C ILE A 11 10.66 4.65 3.56
N HIS A 12 10.08 4.12 4.64
CA HIS A 12 10.54 4.37 5.99
C HIS A 12 9.93 3.38 7.00
N LYS A 13 10.75 2.82 7.90
CA LYS A 13 10.29 1.82 8.88
C LYS A 13 9.24 2.37 9.87
N GLU A 14 9.31 3.65 10.25
CA GLU A 14 8.30 4.22 11.15
C GLU A 14 6.95 4.46 10.46
N LEU A 15 6.92 4.57 9.14
CA LEU A 15 5.67 4.76 8.40
C LEU A 15 4.74 3.54 8.53
N LEU A 16 5.30 2.35 8.78
CA LEU A 16 4.53 1.15 9.10
C LEU A 16 3.76 1.27 10.42
N LYS A 17 4.34 1.93 11.43
CA LYS A 17 3.70 2.12 12.74
C LYS A 17 2.47 3.02 12.61
N ASP A 18 2.60 4.04 11.77
CA ASP A 18 1.53 5.01 11.50
C ASP A 18 0.56 4.53 10.41
N PHE A 19 0.74 3.35 9.81
CA PHE A 19 -0.08 2.91 8.67
C PHE A 19 -1.54 2.66 9.06
N LYS A 20 -2.48 3.36 8.44
CA LYS A 20 -3.92 3.10 8.57
C LYS A 20 -4.42 2.18 7.47
N PHE A 21 -4.24 2.59 6.22
CA PHE A 21 -4.60 1.85 5.01
C PHE A 21 -3.87 2.47 3.80
N ALA A 22 -3.99 1.84 2.63
CA ALA A 22 -3.59 2.46 1.37
C ALA A 22 -4.71 2.39 0.33
N LEU A 23 -4.68 3.32 -0.62
CA LEU A 23 -5.42 3.21 -1.87
C LEU A 23 -4.48 2.76 -2.97
N VAL A 24 -4.93 1.83 -3.82
CA VAL A 24 -4.19 1.34 -4.98
C VAL A 24 -4.97 1.63 -6.25
N TRP A 25 -4.27 2.13 -7.27
CA TRP A 25 -4.70 2.17 -8.66
C TRP A 25 -3.75 1.32 -9.49
N GLY A 26 -4.27 0.37 -10.24
CA GLY A 26 -3.45 -0.50 -11.09
C GLY A 26 -4.00 -1.91 -11.18
N SER A 27 -3.19 -2.81 -11.75
CA SER A 27 -3.63 -4.17 -12.10
C SER A 27 -3.84 -5.08 -10.90
N SER A 28 -3.25 -4.76 -9.74
CA SER A 28 -3.50 -5.53 -8.50
C SER A 28 -4.83 -5.19 -7.82
N ALA A 29 -5.44 -4.06 -8.16
CA ALA A 29 -6.73 -3.64 -7.63
C ALA A 29 -7.87 -4.14 -8.52
N LYS A 30 -8.89 -4.76 -7.92
CA LYS A 30 -10.10 -5.19 -8.64
C LYS A 30 -10.98 -4.01 -9.07
N HIS A 31 -10.98 -2.94 -8.28
CA HIS A 31 -11.68 -1.69 -8.57
C HIS A 31 -10.75 -0.53 -8.22
N SER A 32 -10.59 0.47 -9.10
CA SER A 32 -9.68 1.59 -8.84
C SER A 32 -10.46 2.85 -8.40
N PRO A 33 -10.13 3.48 -7.26
CA PRO A 33 -9.18 3.02 -6.24
C PRO A 33 -9.72 1.88 -5.36
N GLN A 34 -8.83 0.98 -4.93
CA GLN A 34 -9.14 -0.04 -3.93
C GLN A 34 -8.52 0.30 -2.59
N HIS A 35 -9.31 0.22 -1.52
CA HIS A 35 -8.83 0.29 -0.14
C HIS A 35 -8.17 -1.04 0.26
N VAL A 36 -6.89 -1.00 0.62
CA VAL A 36 -6.07 -2.19 0.88
C VAL A 36 -5.30 -2.11 2.20
N GLY A 37 -4.95 -3.28 2.74
CA GLY A 37 -4.09 -3.43 3.91
C GLY A 37 -2.66 -3.82 3.54
N LEU A 38 -1.83 -4.03 4.57
CA LEU A 38 -0.40 -4.36 4.44
C LEU A 38 -0.12 -5.66 3.67
N SER A 39 -1.03 -6.64 3.75
CA SER A 39 -0.91 -7.94 3.09
C SER A 39 -1.24 -7.94 1.59
N HIS A 40 -1.76 -6.82 1.06
CA HIS A 40 -2.09 -6.70 -0.36
C HIS A 40 -0.85 -6.82 -1.22
N ARG A 41 -0.91 -7.63 -2.27
CA ARG A 41 0.18 -7.81 -3.23
C ARG A 41 0.12 -6.71 -4.28
N LEU A 42 1.26 -6.07 -4.51
CA LEU A 42 1.41 -5.07 -5.55
C LEU A 42 1.83 -5.74 -6.85
N ALA A 43 1.39 -5.15 -7.96
CA ALA A 43 1.85 -5.44 -9.30
C ALA A 43 2.74 -4.30 -9.80
N ASP A 44 3.46 -4.56 -10.89
CA ASP A 44 4.24 -3.53 -11.55
C ASP A 44 3.34 -2.36 -12.01
N GLU A 45 3.90 -1.16 -11.99
CA GLU A 45 3.22 0.11 -12.32
C GLU A 45 2.00 0.49 -11.45
N ASP A 46 1.75 -0.21 -10.32
CA ASP A 46 0.72 0.21 -9.37
C ASP A 46 1.04 1.58 -8.73
N VAL A 47 0.03 2.45 -8.64
CA VAL A 47 0.10 3.70 -7.89
C VAL A 47 -0.48 3.48 -6.49
N LEU A 48 0.30 3.84 -5.46
CA LEU A 48 -0.06 3.68 -4.05
C LEU A 48 -0.21 5.04 -3.36
N GLN A 49 -1.33 5.25 -2.64
CA GLN A 49 -1.50 6.37 -1.72
C GLN A 49 -1.61 5.85 -0.28
N ILE A 50 -0.70 6.28 0.60
CA ILE A 50 -0.62 5.81 1.99
C ILE A 50 -1.36 6.78 2.92
N PHE A 51 -2.24 6.25 3.76
CA PHE A 51 -2.96 7.02 4.78
C PHE A 51 -2.43 6.70 6.17
N LYS A 52 -2.10 7.74 6.93
CA LYS A 52 -1.58 7.63 8.30
C LYS A 52 -2.69 7.62 9.35
N ARG A 53 -2.46 6.95 10.47
CA ARG A 53 -3.21 7.15 11.73
C ARG A 53 -2.73 8.48 12.30
N ILE A 54 -3.68 9.38 12.60
CA ILE A 54 -3.42 10.62 13.34
C ILE A 54 -3.27 10.27 14.81
#